data_AF-A0A1V3X3T6-F1
#
_entry.id   AF-A0A1V3X3T6-F1
#
_cell.length_a   1.000
_cell.length_b   1.000
_cell.length_c   1.000
_cell.angle_alpha   90.00
_cell.angle_beta   90.00
_cell.angle_gamma   90.00
#
_symmetry.space_group_name_H-M   'P 1'
#
loop_
_entity.id
_entity.type
_entity.pdbx_description
1 polymer ?
#
loop_
_entity_poly.entity_id
_entity_poly.type
_entity_poly.pdbx_seq_one_letter_code
_entity_poly.pdbx_strand_id
1 'polypeptide(L)'
;MIRVVRPFRGVSAEERRDLRRNQLLEGCLEVAGTVGMAATTIEAVSRQAGLSKRYFYESFRTRDELFVTLAQGLLAEISSGVLDSMTDSATELIDRARMGIGRVITVLTDDPRKARLFTDLIGSELLKDTVGGPSTNSPSCSPSCCSPEPAAIRASTIACGSPPW
;
A
#
# COMPACT_ATOMS: atom_id res chain seq x y z
N MET A 1 -7.48 21.13 39.30
CA MET A 1 -6.73 22.19 38.57
C MET A 1 -7.24 22.20 37.13
N ILE A 2 -8.26 22.99 36.83
CA ILE A 2 -8.93 22.99 35.51
C ILE A 2 -8.12 23.86 34.56
N ARG A 3 -7.54 23.26 33.53
CA ARG A 3 -6.76 23.97 32.52
C ARG A 3 -7.73 24.64 31.55
N VAL A 4 -8.02 25.92 31.79
CA VAL A 4 -8.85 26.75 30.90
C VAL A 4 -8.10 26.95 29.58
N VAL A 5 -8.53 26.26 28.54
CA VAL A 5 -8.10 26.50 27.16
C VAL A 5 -8.96 27.64 26.61
N ARG A 6 -8.36 28.82 26.43
CA ARG A 6 -9.03 29.98 25.84
C ARG A 6 -9.05 29.82 24.30
N PRO A 7 -10.21 29.82 23.65
CA PRO A 7 -10.28 29.84 22.19
C PRO A 7 -9.88 31.24 21.70
N PHE A 8 -8.78 31.33 20.95
CA PHE A 8 -8.42 32.53 20.20
C PHE A 8 -8.92 32.35 18.76
N ARG A 9 -9.89 33.16 18.35
CA ARG A 9 -10.28 33.41 16.94
C ARG A 9 -10.74 32.22 16.09
N GLY A 10 -11.54 31.31 16.65
CA GLY A 10 -12.33 30.37 15.84
C GLY A 10 -11.59 29.13 15.33
N VAL A 11 -10.31 28.96 15.68
CA VAL A 11 -9.60 27.70 15.49
C VAL A 11 -9.21 27.17 16.86
N SER A 12 -9.80 26.04 17.25
CA SER A 12 -9.55 25.35 18.50
C SER A 12 -8.06 24.97 18.63
N ALA A 13 -7.63 24.64 19.85
CA ALA A 13 -6.26 24.16 20.05
C ALA A 13 -5.99 22.84 19.32
N GLU A 14 -7.03 22.05 19.07
CA GLU A 14 -6.98 20.77 18.37
C GLU A 14 -6.84 20.96 16.86
N GLU A 15 -7.66 21.80 16.24
CA GLU A 15 -7.53 22.12 14.81
C GLU A 15 -6.14 22.69 14.45
N ARG A 16 -5.54 23.48 15.34
CA ARG A 16 -4.15 23.97 15.14
C ARG A 16 -3.11 22.85 15.24
N ARG A 17 -3.36 21.80 16.01
CA ARG A 17 -2.50 20.61 16.05
C ARG A 17 -2.65 19.81 14.77
N ASP A 18 -3.88 19.61 14.31
CA ASP A 18 -4.17 18.86 13.09
C ASP A 18 -3.62 19.56 11.85
N LEU A 19 -3.77 20.89 11.77
CA LEU A 19 -3.18 21.68 10.69
C LEU A 19 -1.65 21.51 10.63
N ARG A 20 -0.97 21.59 11.77
CA ARG A 20 0.49 21.38 11.84
C ARG A 20 0.88 19.95 11.49
N ARG A 21 0.10 18.96 11.94
CA ARG A 21 0.30 17.55 11.58
C ARG A 21 0.19 17.35 10.07
N ASN A 22 -0.81 17.95 9.43
CA ASN A 22 -1.01 17.88 7.98
C ASN A 22 0.11 18.61 7.21
N GLN A 23 0.58 19.75 7.70
CA GLN A 23 1.75 20.44 7.12
C GLN A 23 3.01 19.58 7.15
N LEU A 24 3.24 18.84 8.25
CA LEU A 24 4.36 17.90 8.33
C LEU A 24 4.21 16.73 7.37
N LEU A 25 2.99 16.21 7.17
CA LEU A 25 2.71 15.14 6.20
C LEU A 25 2.94 15.61 4.76
N GLU A 26 2.45 16.79 4.40
CA GLU A 26 2.67 17.37 3.07
C GLU A 26 4.16 17.67 2.83
N GLY A 27 4.84 18.25 3.82
CA GLY A 27 6.29 18.46 3.76
C GLY A 27 7.07 17.16 3.64
N CYS A 28 6.59 16.07 4.25
CA CYS A 28 7.16 14.75 4.11
C CYS A 28 6.98 14.20 2.69
N LEU A 29 5.76 14.30 2.14
CA LEU A 29 5.46 13.87 0.77
C LEU A 29 6.33 14.60 -0.26
N GLU A 30 6.53 15.90 -0.08
CA GLU A 30 7.36 16.71 -0.96
C GLU A 30 8.83 16.29 -0.92
N VAL A 31 9.40 16.15 0.29
CA VAL A 31 10.80 15.74 0.45
C VAL A 31 11.00 14.30 -0.05
N ALA A 32 10.13 13.38 0.35
CA ALA A 32 10.20 11.97 -0.05
C ALA A 32 10.00 11.80 -1.57
N GLY A 33 9.09 12.56 -2.18
CA GLY A 33 8.89 12.57 -3.63
C GLY A 33 10.13 13.07 -4.40
N THR A 34 10.91 13.98 -3.79
CA THR A 34 12.09 14.57 -4.42
C THR A 34 13.35 13.72 -4.24
N VAL A 35 13.66 13.32 -3.01
CA VAL A 35 14.93 12.64 -2.67
C VAL A 35 14.78 11.16 -2.30
N GLY A 36 13.55 10.65 -2.19
CA GLY A 36 13.24 9.29 -1.73
C GLY A 36 13.10 9.19 -0.22
N MET A 37 12.44 8.13 0.26
CA MET A 37 12.19 7.92 1.70
C MET A 37 13.49 7.80 2.52
N ALA A 38 14.50 7.09 2.00
CA ALA A 38 15.75 6.83 2.71
C ALA A 38 16.54 8.11 3.05
N ALA A 39 16.56 9.08 2.12
CA ALA A 39 17.29 10.34 2.25
C ALA A 39 16.49 11.44 2.98
N THR A 40 15.22 11.19 3.30
CA THR A 40 14.36 12.14 4.01
C THR A 40 14.72 12.18 5.50
N THR A 41 14.86 13.39 6.05
CA THR A 41 15.22 13.63 7.47
C THR A 41 14.20 14.51 8.17
N ILE A 42 14.15 14.44 9.51
CA ILE A 42 13.26 15.27 10.32
C ILE A 42 13.54 16.76 10.09
N GLU A 43 14.81 17.12 9.94
CA GLU A 43 15.29 18.47 9.59
C GLU A 43 14.71 18.94 8.26
N ALA A 44 14.82 18.12 7.21
CA ALA A 44 14.35 18.46 5.88
C ALA A 44 12.83 18.63 5.86
N VAL A 45 12.09 17.72 6.48
CA VAL A 45 10.62 17.79 6.58
C VAL A 45 10.17 19.01 7.37
N SER A 46 10.78 19.26 8.53
CA SER A 46 10.41 20.42 9.36
C SER A 46 10.63 21.73 8.60
N ARG A 47 11.77 21.84 7.89
CA ARG A 47 12.07 23.00 7.04
C ARG A 47 11.07 23.13 5.89
N GLN A 48 10.76 22.03 5.21
CA GLN A 48 9.80 22.04 4.09
C GLN A 48 8.40 22.44 4.55
N ALA A 49 7.96 21.96 5.71
CA ALA A 49 6.67 22.28 6.31
C ALA A 49 6.61 23.70 6.91
N GLY A 50 7.72 24.44 6.97
CA GLY A 50 7.79 25.74 7.63
C GLY A 50 7.62 25.68 9.16
N LEU A 51 7.95 24.53 9.77
CA LEU A 51 7.76 24.26 11.20
C LEU A 51 9.09 23.99 11.91
N SER A 52 9.13 24.21 13.23
CA SER A 52 10.28 23.84 14.05
C SER A 52 10.29 22.34 14.39
N LYS A 53 11.47 21.78 14.70
CA LYS A 53 11.59 20.38 15.19
C LYS A 53 10.75 20.09 16.43
N ARG A 54 10.51 21.11 17.27
CA ARG A 54 9.64 20.96 18.44
C ARG A 54 8.22 20.56 18.04
N TYR A 55 7.71 21.11 16.94
CA TYR A 55 6.39 20.77 16.44
C TYR A 55 6.35 19.41 15.77
N PHE A 56 7.45 18.98 15.14
CA PHE A 56 7.58 17.59 14.72
C PHE A 56 7.37 16.63 15.89
N TYR A 57 8.13 16.79 16.98
CA TYR A 57 8.02 15.91 18.14
C TYR A 57 6.72 16.08 18.96
N GLU A 58 5.96 17.16 18.75
CA GLU A 58 4.59 17.28 19.27
C GLU A 58 3.59 16.43 18.47
N SER A 59 3.83 16.25 17.17
CA SER A 59 2.94 15.52 16.26
C SER A 59 3.32 14.06 16.02
N PHE A 60 4.61 13.72 16.05
CA PHE A 60 5.15 12.40 15.75
C PHE A 60 6.36 12.09 16.64
N ARG A 61 6.51 10.85 17.11
CA ARG A 61 7.63 10.46 17.97
C ARG A 61 8.89 10.18 17.16
N THR A 62 8.73 9.62 15.96
CA THR A 62 9.85 9.21 15.10
C THR A 62 9.58 9.55 13.63
N ARG A 63 10.65 9.54 12.83
CA ARG A 63 10.56 9.65 11.36
C ARG A 63 9.71 8.51 10.78
N ASP A 64 9.86 7.31 11.32
CA ASP A 64 9.15 6.14 10.80
C ASP A 64 7.64 6.22 11.09
N GLU A 65 7.24 6.78 12.24
CA GLU A 65 5.81 7.03 12.54
C GLU A 65 5.18 8.02 11.55
N LEU A 66 5.92 9.08 11.18
CA LEU A 66 5.50 10.02 10.15
C LEU A 66 5.30 9.29 8.80
N PHE A 67 6.24 8.42 8.42
CA PHE A 67 6.13 7.67 7.18
C PHE A 67 4.98 6.66 7.17
N VAL A 68 4.79 5.92 8.26
CA VAL A 68 3.66 5.00 8.41
C VAL A 68 2.34 5.75 8.27
N THR A 69 2.21 6.92 8.91
CA THR A 69 1.01 7.75 8.81
C THR A 69 0.79 8.23 7.37
N LEU A 70 1.85 8.68 6.69
CA LEU A 70 1.77 9.12 5.30
C LEU A 70 1.36 7.97 4.36
N ALA A 71 1.94 6.79 4.55
CA ALA A 71 1.62 5.58 3.79
C ALA A 71 0.17 5.14 4.03
N GLN A 72 -0.31 5.16 5.26
CA GLN A 72 -1.71 4.88 5.59
C GLN A 72 -2.67 5.83 4.88
N GLY A 73 -2.35 7.12 4.83
CA GLY A 73 -3.15 8.10 4.08
C GLY A 73 -3.21 7.78 2.59
N LEU A 74 -2.07 7.47 1.97
CA LEU A 74 -2.02 7.08 0.56
C LEU A 74 -2.79 5.78 0.29
N LEU A 75 -2.61 4.75 1.13
CA LEU A 75 -3.33 3.49 0.98
C LEU A 75 -4.84 3.67 1.16
N ALA A 76 -5.26 4.52 2.09
CA ALA A 76 -6.66 4.85 2.30
C ALA A 76 -7.28 5.53 1.07
N GLU A 77 -6.56 6.49 0.46
CA GLU A 77 -7.00 7.18 -0.77
C GLU A 77 -7.13 6.20 -1.95
N ILE A 78 -6.16 5.30 -2.12
CA ILE A 78 -6.22 4.25 -3.14
C ILE A 78 -7.41 3.32 -2.89
N SER A 79 -7.57 2.87 -1.64
CA SER A 79 -8.63 1.93 -1.26
C SER A 79 -10.02 2.54 -1.42
N SER A 80 -10.21 3.81 -1.04
CA SER A 80 -11.48 4.51 -1.24
C SER A 80 -11.82 4.63 -2.71
N GLY A 81 -10.87 4.99 -3.57
CA GLY A 81 -11.09 5.08 -5.01
C GLY A 81 -11.52 3.75 -5.64
N VAL A 82 -10.96 2.62 -5.16
CA VAL A 82 -11.38 1.28 -5.59
C VAL A 82 -12.77 0.95 -5.07
N LEU A 83 -13.04 1.16 -3.78
CA LEU A 83 -14.36 0.87 -3.20
C LEU A 83 -15.48 1.66 -3.88
N ASP A 84 -15.25 2.94 -4.16
CA ASP A 84 -16.21 3.80 -4.86
C ASP A 84 -16.58 3.22 -6.24
N SER A 85 -15.60 2.64 -6.96
CA SER A 85 -15.83 2.01 -8.26
C SER A 85 -16.68 0.73 -8.19
N MET A 86 -16.79 0.10 -7.01
CA MET A 86 -17.54 -1.14 -6.80
C MET A 86 -19.00 -0.91 -6.39
N THR A 87 -19.35 0.32 -6.00
CA THR A 87 -20.70 0.65 -5.47
C THR A 87 -21.80 0.62 -6.51
N ASP A 88 -21.45 0.73 -7.80
CA ASP A 88 -22.42 0.68 -8.89
C ASP A 88 -22.73 -0.77 -9.31
N SER A 89 -23.85 -1.28 -8.82
CA SER A 89 -24.34 -2.64 -9.11
C SER A 89 -24.90 -2.80 -10.52
N ALA A 90 -25.17 -1.71 -11.24
CA ALA A 90 -25.64 -1.75 -12.62
C ALA A 90 -24.52 -2.02 -13.64
N THR A 91 -23.26 -1.85 -13.22
CA THR A 91 -22.09 -2.06 -14.07
C THR A 91 -21.60 -3.52 -14.04
N GLU A 92 -21.23 -4.07 -15.20
CA GLU A 92 -20.64 -5.39 -15.32
C GLU A 92 -19.33 -5.53 -14.52
N LEU A 93 -19.02 -6.75 -14.07
CA LEU A 93 -17.87 -6.99 -13.18
C LEU A 93 -16.53 -6.57 -13.81
N ILE A 94 -16.35 -6.83 -15.12
CA ILE A 94 -15.13 -6.47 -15.85
C ILE A 94 -14.97 -4.94 -15.92
N ASP A 95 -16.07 -4.21 -16.12
CA ASP A 95 -16.04 -2.75 -16.19
C ASP A 95 -15.79 -2.12 -14.83
N ARG A 96 -16.34 -2.69 -13.75
CA ARG A 96 -15.97 -2.33 -12.37
C ARG A 96 -14.49 -2.54 -12.09
N ALA A 97 -13.92 -3.67 -12.52
CA ALA A 97 -12.49 -3.93 -12.37
C ALA A 97 -11.64 -2.91 -13.16
N ARG A 98 -12.04 -2.58 -14.40
CA ARG A 98 -11.36 -1.54 -15.20
C ARG A 98 -11.43 -0.17 -14.54
N MET A 99 -12.59 0.22 -14.00
CA MET A 99 -12.75 1.49 -13.28
C MET A 99 -11.89 1.53 -12.03
N GLY A 100 -11.89 0.46 -11.23
CA GLY A 100 -11.05 0.36 -10.03
C GLY A 100 -9.57 0.48 -10.36
N ILE A 101 -9.07 -0.29 -11.33
CA ILE A 101 -7.68 -0.18 -11.81
C ILE A 101 -7.39 1.22 -12.33
N GLY A 102 -8.30 1.81 -13.12
CA GLY A 102 -8.18 3.17 -13.61
C GLY A 102 -8.04 4.19 -12.48
N ARG A 103 -8.82 4.06 -11.41
CA ARG A 103 -8.72 4.93 -10.21
C ARG A 103 -7.37 4.81 -9.52
N VAL A 104 -6.87 3.59 -9.32
CA VAL A 104 -5.53 3.37 -8.75
C VAL A 104 -4.47 4.04 -9.61
N ILE A 105 -4.52 3.84 -10.93
CA ILE A 105 -3.59 4.47 -11.87
C ILE A 105 -3.67 5.99 -11.74
N THR A 106 -4.87 6.58 -11.79
CA THR A 106 -5.08 8.03 -11.66
C THR A 106 -4.47 8.57 -10.36
N VAL A 107 -4.75 7.95 -9.20
CA VAL A 107 -4.19 8.41 -7.91
C VAL A 107 -2.66 8.42 -7.91
N LEU A 108 -2.04 7.42 -8.54
CA LEU A 108 -0.58 7.33 -8.62
C LEU A 108 0.02 8.25 -9.69
N THR A 109 -0.67 8.47 -10.82
CA THR A 109 -0.14 9.27 -11.94
C THR A 109 -0.41 10.76 -11.80
N ASP A 110 -1.46 11.16 -11.08
CA ASP A 110 -1.81 12.58 -10.87
C ASP A 110 -0.78 13.31 -10.01
N ASP A 111 -0.09 12.58 -9.12
CA ASP A 111 0.99 13.13 -8.31
C ASP A 111 2.22 12.20 -8.35
N PRO A 112 3.30 12.57 -9.06
CA PRO A 112 4.50 11.73 -9.16
C PRO A 112 5.16 11.47 -7.80
N ARG A 113 4.90 12.31 -6.78
CA ARG A 113 5.39 12.11 -5.42
C ARG A 113 4.71 10.89 -4.78
N LYS A 114 3.41 10.69 -5.05
CA LYS A 114 2.65 9.52 -4.59
C LYS A 114 3.11 8.24 -5.30
N ALA A 115 3.35 8.27 -6.61
CA ALA A 115 3.90 7.12 -7.33
C ALA A 115 5.26 6.69 -6.76
N ARG A 116 6.15 7.64 -6.49
CA ARG A 116 7.46 7.35 -5.89
C ARG A 116 7.32 6.78 -4.47
N LEU A 117 6.48 7.40 -3.63
CA LEU A 117 6.21 6.90 -2.29
C LEU A 117 5.63 5.49 -2.32
N PHE A 118 4.70 5.21 -3.22
CA PHE A 118 4.11 3.88 -3.40
C PHE A 118 5.16 2.84 -3.83
N THR A 119 6.05 3.22 -4.74
CA THR A 119 7.17 2.37 -5.18
C THR A 119 8.13 2.08 -4.03
N ASP A 120 8.52 3.11 -3.28
CA ASP A 120 9.36 2.98 -2.09
C ASP A 120 8.68 2.10 -1.04
N LEU A 121 7.36 2.23 -0.86
CA LEU A 121 6.58 1.43 0.08
C LEU A 121 6.56 -0.06 -0.30
N ILE A 122 6.27 -0.38 -1.56
CA ILE A 122 6.24 -1.76 -2.09
C ILE A 122 7.65 -2.37 -2.12
N GLY A 123 8.67 -1.56 -2.42
CA GLY A 123 10.07 -1.99 -2.43
C GLY A 123 10.69 -2.12 -1.03
N SER A 124 10.07 -1.52 -0.01
CA SER A 124 10.56 -1.59 1.36
C SER A 124 10.06 -2.83 2.11
N GLU A 125 10.91 -3.33 3.01
CA GLU A 125 10.65 -4.47 3.89
C GLU A 125 9.39 -4.33 4.79
N LEU A 126 8.76 -3.14 4.83
CA LEU A 126 7.58 -2.82 5.64
C LEU A 126 6.32 -3.62 5.25
N LEU A 127 6.28 -4.22 4.06
CA LEU A 127 5.11 -4.97 3.57
C LEU A 127 5.22 -6.50 3.67
N LYS A 128 6.33 -7.06 4.19
CA LYS A 128 6.46 -8.53 4.35
C LYS A 128 5.44 -9.11 5.34
N ASP A 129 4.97 -8.30 6.29
CA ASP A 129 4.11 -8.78 7.38
C ASP A 129 2.62 -8.49 7.17
N THR A 130 2.24 -7.61 6.23
CA THR A 130 0.82 -7.19 6.04
C THR A 130 0.16 -7.84 4.83
N VAL A 131 0.91 -8.28 3.81
CA VAL A 131 0.41 -9.12 2.72
C VAL A 131 0.72 -10.58 3.03
N GLY A 132 0.12 -11.09 4.11
CA GLY A 132 -0.02 -12.53 4.32
C GLY A 132 -1.06 -13.12 3.35
N GLY A 133 -0.76 -13.12 2.05
CA GLY A 133 -1.39 -14.08 1.13
C GLY A 133 -0.76 -15.45 1.38
N PRO A 134 -1.52 -16.57 1.26
CA PRO A 134 -0.99 -17.89 1.60
C PRO A 134 0.29 -18.13 0.81
N SER A 135 1.38 -18.40 1.53
CA SER A 135 2.61 -18.87 0.93
C SER A 135 2.23 -20.01 -0.03
N THR A 136 2.37 -19.78 -1.33
CA THR A 136 2.60 -20.86 -2.28
C THR A 136 4.00 -21.37 -1.99
N ASN A 137 4.12 -22.05 -0.86
CA ASN A 137 5.21 -22.95 -0.57
C ASN A 137 4.96 -24.18 -1.45
N SER A 138 5.11 -24.02 -2.76
CA SER A 138 5.36 -25.14 -3.65
C SER A 138 6.67 -25.75 -3.15
N PRO A 139 6.69 -27.03 -2.72
CA PRO A 139 7.94 -27.66 -2.37
C PRO A 139 8.81 -27.60 -3.63
N SER A 140 9.93 -26.89 -3.52
CA SER A 140 11.00 -26.92 -4.49
C SER A 140 11.30 -28.37 -4.80
N CYS A 141 11.09 -28.77 -6.04
CA CYS A 141 11.62 -30.03 -6.53
C CYS A 141 13.14 -29.95 -6.41
N SER A 142 13.68 -30.64 -5.40
CA SER A 142 15.12 -30.92 -5.32
C SER A 142 15.54 -31.67 -6.59
N PRO A 143 16.72 -31.38 -7.16
CA PRO A 143 17.19 -32.00 -8.41
C PRO A 143 17.50 -33.51 -8.29
N SER A 144 17.25 -34.13 -7.13
CA SER A 144 17.52 -35.54 -6.86
C SER A 144 16.45 -36.52 -7.38
N CYS A 145 15.32 -36.04 -7.92
CA CYS A 145 14.24 -36.93 -8.40
C CYS A 145 14.33 -37.32 -9.89
N CYS A 146 15.35 -36.87 -10.63
CA CYS A 146 15.59 -37.30 -12.00
C CYS A 146 16.65 -38.42 -12.04
N SER A 147 16.25 -39.64 -11.67
CA SER A 147 16.93 -40.86 -12.13
C SER A 147 15.98 -41.60 -13.08
N PRO A 148 16.40 -41.96 -14.30
CA PRO A 148 15.59 -42.80 -15.18
C PRO A 148 15.91 -44.28 -14.91
N GLU A 149 14.90 -45.09 -14.58
CA GLU A 149 15.03 -46.55 -14.66
C GLU A 149 13.76 -47.16 -15.29
N PRO A 150 13.88 -48.16 -16.19
CA PRO A 150 12.97 -48.29 -17.31
C PRO A 150 11.91 -49.40 -17.14
N ALA A 151 10.84 -49.22 -17.92
CA ALA A 151 10.03 -50.27 -18.57
C ALA A 151 9.37 -51.35 -17.69
N ALA A 152 8.05 -51.18 -17.50
CA ALA A 152 7.13 -52.31 -17.50
C ALA A 152 5.81 -51.90 -18.17
N ILE A 153 5.75 -52.11 -19.48
CA ILE A 153 4.52 -52.11 -20.28
C ILE A 153 3.64 -53.26 -19.76
N ARG A 154 2.43 -52.95 -19.29
CA ARG A 154 1.35 -53.95 -19.22
C ARG A 154 0.15 -53.45 -20.01
N ALA A 155 -0.27 -54.35 -20.88
CA ALA A 155 -1.16 -54.15 -22.00
C ALA A 155 -2.58 -53.77 -21.59
N SER A 156 -3.13 -52.89 -22.42
CA SER A 156 -4.54 -52.62 -22.62
C SER A 156 -5.27 -53.91 -23.02
N THR A 157 -6.37 -54.22 -22.33
CA THR A 157 -7.42 -55.09 -22.87
C THR A 157 -8.62 -54.20 -23.16
N ILE A 158 -8.71 -53.76 -24.42
CA ILE A 158 -9.93 -53.25 -25.04
C ILE A 158 -10.87 -54.44 -25.20
N ALA A 159 -11.98 -54.45 -24.46
CA ALA A 159 -13.10 -55.32 -24.77
C ALA A 159 -13.92 -54.68 -25.89
N CYS A 160 -13.72 -55.16 -27.13
CA CYS A 160 -14.70 -55.09 -28.19
C CYS A 160 -15.93 -55.91 -27.79
N GLY A 161 -17.11 -55.29 -27.83
CA GLY A 161 -18.40 -55.96 -27.70
C GLY A 161 -19.48 -55.10 -28.36
N SER A 162 -19.63 -55.25 -29.67
CA SER A 162 -20.65 -54.62 -30.53
C SER A 162 -22.08 -55.12 -30.22
N PRO A 163 -23.13 -54.39 -30.68
CA PRO A 163 -24.54 -54.62 -30.31
C PRO A 163 -25.19 -55.71 -31.21
N PRO A 164 -26.39 -56.17 -30.86
CA PRO A 164 -27.63 -55.62 -31.44
C PRO A 164 -28.64 -55.33 -30.32
N TRP A 165 -29.48 -54.30 -30.33
CA TRP A 165 -30.57 -53.93 -31.23
C TRP A 165 -30.91 -52.45 -31.00
#